data_AF-A0A7C7AG56-F1
#
_entry.id   AF-A0A7C7AG56-F1
#
_cell.length_a   1.000
_cell.length_b   1.000
_cell.length_c   1.000
_cell.angle_alpha   90.00
_cell.angle_beta   90.00
_cell.angle_gamma   90.00
#
_symmetry.space_group_name_H-M   'P 1'
#
loop_
_entity.id
_entity.type
_entity.pdbx_description
1 polymer ?
#
loop_
_entity_poly.entity_id
_entity_poly.type
_entity_poly.pdbx_seq_one_letter_code
_entity_poly.pdbx_strand_id
1 'polypeptide(L)'
;FIPGREGEYVTVKGVIEQSLGINGYMNIDYINKKFLDKGIINGVFISSDDKIKAKLVNINEIMSTQSREDMQNIFEEFTGLIVAFMGAMVIFSGMLGFVILYAMTLMSINERTLEFSSLRVMGFTKIEIFKMLIKENSVMSVIGILAGIPLGKLLVEYVGLTFNTDIYTFHGSVSTKNIFIAIILTIIFIISAQLMTYVKINRLDFMQALKSRIT
;
A
#
# COMPACT_ATOMS: atom_id res chain seq x y z
N PHE A 1 15.10 19.96 29.47
CA PHE A 1 14.81 20.98 30.50
C PHE A 1 15.27 20.43 31.83
N ILE A 2 16.24 21.08 32.48
CA ILE A 2 16.69 20.69 33.83
C ILE A 2 16.04 21.72 34.78
N PRO A 3 15.11 21.32 35.66
CA PRO A 3 14.44 22.25 36.55
C PRO A 3 15.46 22.98 37.43
N GLY A 4 15.39 24.32 37.48
CA GLY A 4 16.21 25.14 38.39
C GLY A 4 17.57 25.60 37.84
N ARG A 5 17.87 25.43 36.55
CA ARG A 5 19.09 25.98 35.91
C ARG A 5 18.74 26.90 34.74
N GLU A 6 19.54 27.96 34.57
CA GLU A 6 19.47 28.81 33.38
C GLU A 6 19.91 28.03 32.13
N GLY A 7 19.40 28.43 30.96
CA GLY A 7 19.74 27.78 29.69
C GLY A 7 21.19 28.05 29.31
N GLU A 8 21.97 26.99 29.09
CA GLU A 8 23.33 27.13 28.56
C GLU A 8 23.39 26.87 27.05
N TYR A 9 24.23 27.64 26.37
CA TYR A 9 24.47 27.49 24.94
C TYR A 9 25.57 26.45 24.66
N VAL A 10 25.35 25.67 23.59
CA VAL A 10 26.30 24.67 23.08
C VAL A 10 26.49 24.84 21.58
N THR A 11 27.72 24.64 21.11
CA THR A 11 28.05 24.75 19.68
C THR A 11 27.65 23.46 18.96
N VAL A 12 26.87 23.58 17.89
CA VAL A 12 26.53 22.46 17.01
C VAL A 12 27.73 22.13 16.12
N LYS A 13 28.29 20.92 16.25
CA LYS A 13 29.45 20.47 15.47
C LYS A 13 29.07 19.87 14.11
N GLY A 14 27.85 19.35 13.99
CA GLY A 14 27.34 18.72 12.78
C GLY A 14 25.89 18.28 12.94
N VAL A 15 25.27 17.93 11.82
CA VAL A 15 23.89 17.43 11.75
C VAL A 15 23.94 16.01 11.22
N ILE A 16 23.22 15.11 11.88
CA ILE A 16 23.07 13.71 11.47
C ILE A 16 21.66 13.55 10.91
N GLU A 17 21.55 13.03 9.69
CA GLU A 17 20.23 12.68 9.13
C GLU A 17 19.68 11.45 9.86
N GLN A 18 18.52 11.62 10.48
CA GLN A 18 17.80 10.55 11.16
C GLN A 18 16.36 10.51 10.66
N SER A 19 15.86 9.31 10.39
CA SER A 19 14.48 9.12 9.89
C SER A 19 13.44 9.12 11.01
N LEU A 20 13.87 9.08 12.26
CA LEU A 20 13.00 8.91 13.42
C LEU A 20 13.50 9.70 14.64
N GLY A 21 12.59 10.44 15.26
CA GLY A 21 12.82 11.16 16.52
C GLY A 21 13.50 12.52 16.34
N ILE A 22 13.67 13.22 17.46
CA ILE A 22 14.47 14.45 17.56
C ILE A 22 15.55 14.18 18.62
N ASN A 23 16.77 13.85 18.18
CA ASN A 23 17.85 13.48 19.08
C ASN A 23 19.02 14.47 18.99
N GLY A 24 19.65 14.72 20.13
CA GLY A 24 20.92 15.43 20.22
C GLY A 24 22.00 14.51 20.75
N TYR A 25 23.16 14.49 20.11
CA TYR A 25 24.30 13.67 20.52
C TYR A 25 25.41 14.55 21.06
N MET A 26 25.93 14.18 22.23
CA MET A 26 27.01 14.90 22.91
C MET A 26 27.94 13.90 23.58
N ASN A 27 29.21 14.26 23.76
CA ASN A 27 30.13 13.45 24.53
C ASN A 27 29.67 13.38 26.01
N ILE A 28 29.74 12.18 26.59
CA ILE A 28 29.23 11.89 27.94
C ILE A 28 30.02 12.63 29.04
N ASP A 29 31.33 12.80 28.86
CA ASP A 29 32.16 13.53 29.84
C ASP A 29 31.82 15.03 29.83
N TYR A 30 31.59 15.58 28.64
CA TYR A 30 31.19 16.97 28.47
C TYR A 30 29.80 17.24 29.05
N ILE A 31 28.81 16.37 28.78
CA ILE A 31 27.45 16.56 29.31
C ILE A 31 27.44 16.42 30.84
N ASN A 32 28.23 15.50 31.40
CA ASN A 32 28.36 15.36 32.85
C ASN A 32 28.99 16.62 33.45
N LYS A 33 30.16 17.05 32.96
CA LYS A 33 30.85 18.21 33.53
C LYS A 33 30.04 19.51 33.44
N LYS A 34 29.28 19.70 32.36
CA LYS A 34 28.58 20.96 32.09
C LYS A 34 27.12 20.96 32.54
N PHE A 35 26.42 19.84 32.46
CA PHE A 35 24.97 19.78 32.69
C PHE A 35 24.53 18.86 33.84
N LEU A 36 25.27 17.79 34.16
CA LEU A 36 24.85 16.77 35.14
C LEU A 36 25.84 16.67 36.31
N ASP A 37 25.44 17.15 37.50
CA ASP A 37 26.31 17.13 38.70
C ASP A 37 26.66 15.73 39.22
N LYS A 38 25.99 14.70 38.71
CA LYS A 38 26.16 13.30 39.08
C LYS A 38 26.22 12.51 37.79
N GLY A 39 27.25 11.67 37.61
CA GLY A 39 27.45 10.79 36.46
C GLY A 39 26.39 9.68 36.37
N ILE A 40 25.12 10.07 36.30
CA ILE A 40 23.96 9.19 36.20
C ILE A 40 23.86 8.72 34.76
N ILE A 41 24.03 7.41 34.57
CA ILE A 41 23.88 6.76 33.28
C ILE A 41 22.50 6.08 33.27
N ASN A 42 21.66 6.43 32.31
CA ASN A 42 20.31 5.88 32.16
C ASN A 42 20.26 4.61 31.30
N GLY A 43 21.30 4.36 30.50
CA GLY A 43 21.37 3.19 29.62
C GLY A 43 22.78 2.94 29.12
N VAL A 44 23.07 1.68 28.85
CA VAL A 44 24.35 1.23 28.27
C VAL A 44 24.04 0.41 27.02
N PHE A 45 24.63 0.82 25.91
CA PHE A 45 24.57 0.04 24.67
C PHE A 45 25.77 -0.89 24.63
N ILE A 46 25.52 -2.19 24.50
CA ILE A 46 26.55 -3.22 24.43
C ILE A 46 26.49 -3.86 23.05
N SER A 47 27.59 -3.81 22.31
CA SER A 47 27.76 -4.57 21.07
C SER A 47 28.50 -5.85 21.41
N SER A 48 27.83 -6.99 21.28
CA SER A 48 28.44 -8.31 21.47
C SER A 48 27.70 -9.36 20.65
N ASP A 49 28.43 -10.37 20.20
CA ASP A 49 27.88 -11.52 19.48
C ASP A 49 27.34 -12.60 20.43
N ASP A 50 27.63 -12.49 21.73
CA ASP A 50 27.13 -13.41 22.75
C ASP A 50 25.66 -13.14 23.10
N LYS A 51 24.93 -14.18 23.53
CA LYS A 51 23.58 -14.05 24.12
C LYS A 51 23.64 -13.47 25.54
N ILE A 52 24.12 -12.24 25.65
CA ILE A 52 24.36 -11.53 26.91
C ILE A 52 23.03 -11.22 27.63
N LYS A 53 21.92 -11.06 26.90
CA LYS A 53 20.59 -10.79 27.47
C LYS A 53 20.23 -11.77 28.59
N ALA A 54 20.44 -13.07 28.39
CA ALA A 54 20.12 -14.10 29.39
C ALA A 54 20.94 -13.97 30.69
N LYS A 55 22.14 -13.39 30.61
CA LYS A 55 23.01 -13.15 31.78
C LYS A 55 22.65 -11.86 32.52
N LEU A 56 22.08 -10.88 31.81
CA LEU A 56 21.74 -9.57 32.36
C LEU A 56 20.32 -9.49 32.95
N VAL A 57 19.40 -10.36 32.54
CA VAL A 57 18.01 -10.40 33.04
C VAL A 57 17.93 -10.67 34.55
N ASN A 58 18.93 -11.32 35.14
CA ASN A 58 18.94 -11.70 36.56
C ASN A 58 19.67 -10.69 37.47
N ILE A 59 20.04 -9.51 36.97
CA ILE A 59 20.69 -8.47 37.77
C ILE A 59 19.61 -7.50 38.26
N ASN A 60 19.41 -7.42 39.58
CA ASN A 60 18.32 -6.66 40.21
C ASN A 60 18.39 -5.15 39.93
N GLU A 61 19.57 -4.62 39.62
CA GLU A 61 19.80 -3.21 39.31
C GLU A 61 19.46 -2.84 37.86
N ILE A 62 19.15 -3.81 36.99
CA ILE A 62 18.80 -3.58 35.59
C ILE A 62 17.27 -3.63 35.43
N MET A 63 16.65 -2.47 35.18
CA MET A 63 15.19 -2.38 35.03
C MET A 63 14.68 -3.02 33.73
N SER A 64 15.43 -2.96 32.64
CA SER A 64 15.03 -3.58 31.37
C SER A 64 16.24 -3.89 30.50
N THR A 65 16.13 -4.98 29.73
CA THR A 65 17.09 -5.35 28.69
C THR A 65 16.35 -5.51 27.38
N GLN A 66 16.82 -4.82 26.34
CA GLN A 66 16.29 -4.95 25.00
C GLN A 66 17.44 -5.28 24.07
N SER A 67 17.35 -6.41 23.38
CA SER A 67 18.31 -6.76 22.35
C SER A 67 17.88 -6.18 21.01
N ARG A 68 18.84 -6.06 20.10
CA ARG A 68 18.56 -5.72 18.70
C ARG A 68 17.63 -6.76 18.06
N GLU A 69 17.78 -8.03 18.38
CA GLU A 69 16.92 -9.12 17.88
C GLU A 69 15.47 -8.94 18.35
N ASP A 70 15.24 -8.59 19.62
CA ASP A 70 13.87 -8.31 20.11
C ASP A 70 13.24 -7.14 19.35
N MET A 71 14.01 -6.07 19.13
CA MET A 71 13.53 -4.91 18.38
C MET A 71 13.23 -5.29 16.92
N GLN A 72 14.11 -6.06 16.27
CA GLN A 72 13.89 -6.56 14.91
C GLN A 72 12.64 -7.44 14.83
N ASN A 73 12.44 -8.37 15.75
CA ASN A 73 11.27 -9.25 15.79
C ASN A 73 9.97 -8.46 15.94
N ILE A 74 9.93 -7.44 16.82
CA ILE A 74 8.76 -6.56 16.98
C ILE A 74 8.47 -5.81 15.67
N PHE A 75 9.50 -5.29 15.02
CA PHE A 75 9.35 -4.61 13.73
C PHE A 75 8.89 -5.55 12.62
N GLU A 76 9.41 -6.77 12.57
CA GLU A 76 9.00 -7.79 11.59
C GLU A 76 7.55 -8.23 11.80
N GLU A 77 7.12 -8.43 13.04
CA GLU A 77 5.74 -8.78 13.37
C GLU A 77 4.78 -7.64 12.97
N PHE A 78 5.11 -6.40 13.36
CA PHE A 78 4.30 -5.22 13.02
C PHE A 78 4.24 -4.98 11.50
N THR A 79 5.37 -5.11 10.81
CA THR A 79 5.46 -4.97 9.35
C THR A 79 4.69 -6.10 8.66
N GLY A 80 4.78 -7.33 9.17
CA GLY A 80 4.04 -8.48 8.66
C GLY A 80 2.52 -8.28 8.73
N LEU A 81 2.02 -7.74 9.85
CA LEU A 81 0.61 -7.41 10.01
C LEU A 81 0.16 -6.32 9.02
N ILE A 82 0.97 -5.26 8.84
CA ILE A 82 0.68 -4.21 7.86
C ILE A 82 0.64 -4.79 6.44
N VAL A 83 1.61 -5.63 6.07
CA VAL A 83 1.66 -6.26 4.74
C VAL A 83 0.46 -7.16 4.51
N ALA A 84 0.05 -7.95 5.50
CA ALA A 84 -1.15 -8.78 5.41
C ALA A 84 -2.42 -7.93 5.20
N PHE A 85 -2.58 -6.85 5.97
CA PHE A 85 -3.70 -5.94 5.84
C PHE A 85 -3.72 -5.22 4.48
N MET A 86 -2.57 -4.74 4.01
CA MET A 86 -2.42 -4.17 2.67
C MET A 86 -2.77 -5.20 1.58
N GLY A 87 -2.34 -6.45 1.75
CA GLY A 87 -2.70 -7.55 0.84
C GLY A 87 -4.21 -7.74 0.75
N ALA A 88 -4.91 -7.77 1.88
CA ALA A 88 -6.37 -7.86 1.92
C ALA A 88 -7.04 -6.65 1.23
N MET A 89 -6.55 -5.43 1.50
CA MET A 89 -7.03 -4.19 0.86
C MET A 89 -6.88 -4.22 -0.66
N VAL A 90 -5.75 -4.72 -1.17
CA VAL A 90 -5.52 -4.88 -2.61
C VAL A 90 -6.51 -5.86 -3.23
N ILE A 91 -6.77 -7.00 -2.56
CA ILE A 91 -7.76 -7.98 -3.02
C ILE A 91 -9.16 -7.35 -3.06
N PHE A 92 -9.58 -6.67 -1.99
CA PHE A 92 -10.90 -6.01 -1.95
C PHE A 92 -11.05 -4.93 -3.02
N SER A 93 -10.01 -4.12 -3.21
CA SER A 93 -10.00 -3.07 -4.25
C SER A 93 -10.11 -3.68 -5.65
N GLY A 94 -9.39 -4.78 -5.89
CA GLY A 94 -9.48 -5.53 -7.14
C GLY A 94 -10.85 -6.18 -7.36
N MET A 95 -11.44 -6.76 -6.31
CA MET A 95 -12.81 -7.28 -6.35
C MET A 95 -13.84 -6.18 -6.65
N LEU A 96 -13.68 -5.00 -6.06
CA LEU A 96 -14.54 -3.86 -6.35
C LEU A 96 -14.43 -3.45 -7.82
N GLY A 97 -13.21 -3.33 -8.34
CA GLY A 97 -12.97 -3.07 -9.76
C GLY A 97 -13.58 -4.15 -10.67
N PHE A 98 -13.44 -5.41 -10.30
CA PHE A 98 -14.08 -6.54 -10.99
C PHE A 98 -15.61 -6.40 -11.04
N VAL A 99 -16.25 -6.11 -9.90
CA VAL A 99 -17.71 -5.96 -9.81
C VAL A 99 -18.19 -4.79 -10.67
N ILE A 100 -17.48 -3.66 -10.61
CA ILE A 100 -17.78 -2.47 -11.39
C ILE A 100 -17.67 -2.76 -12.90
N LEU A 101 -16.57 -3.39 -13.35
CA LEU A 101 -16.38 -3.75 -14.76
C LEU A 101 -17.43 -4.74 -15.25
N TYR A 102 -17.75 -5.76 -14.45
CA TYR A 102 -18.79 -6.72 -14.76
C TYR A 102 -20.16 -6.04 -14.89
N ALA A 103 -20.52 -5.17 -13.93
CA ALA A 103 -21.78 -4.44 -13.94
C ALA A 103 -21.89 -3.49 -15.14
N MET A 104 -20.84 -2.72 -15.44
CA MET A 104 -20.80 -1.83 -16.60
C MET A 104 -20.96 -2.59 -17.91
N THR A 105 -20.25 -3.72 -18.05
CA THR A 105 -20.36 -4.52 -19.29
C THR A 105 -21.75 -5.13 -19.43
N LEU A 106 -22.32 -5.64 -18.33
CA LEU A 106 -23.67 -6.19 -18.33
C LEU A 106 -24.73 -5.12 -18.66
N MET A 107 -24.57 -3.92 -18.13
CA MET A 107 -25.44 -2.78 -18.44
C MET A 107 -25.36 -2.41 -19.93
N SER A 108 -24.16 -2.24 -20.48
CA SER A 108 -23.94 -1.97 -21.91
C SER A 108 -24.59 -3.03 -22.81
N ILE A 109 -24.53 -4.32 -22.41
CA ILE A 109 -25.21 -5.40 -23.13
C ILE A 109 -26.72 -5.23 -23.12
N ASN A 110 -27.29 -4.95 -21.95
CA ASN A 110 -28.74 -4.83 -21.79
C ASN A 110 -29.29 -3.65 -22.60
N GLU A 111 -28.60 -2.51 -22.59
CA GLU A 111 -28.96 -1.31 -23.37
C GLU A 111 -28.92 -1.56 -24.88
N ARG A 112 -27.95 -2.37 -25.34
CA ARG A 112 -27.71 -2.64 -26.77
C ARG A 112 -28.24 -3.99 -27.23
N THR A 113 -29.17 -4.59 -26.48
CA THR A 113 -29.69 -5.93 -26.77
C THR A 113 -30.23 -6.05 -28.20
N LEU A 114 -30.98 -5.04 -28.68
CA LEU A 114 -31.54 -5.04 -30.04
C LEU A 114 -30.47 -4.97 -31.13
N GLU A 115 -29.42 -4.18 -30.94
CA GLU A 115 -28.28 -4.13 -31.86
C GLU A 115 -27.62 -5.52 -31.98
N PHE A 116 -27.46 -6.20 -30.83
CA PHE A 116 -26.88 -7.54 -30.79
C PHE A 116 -27.81 -8.59 -31.40
N SER A 117 -29.13 -8.50 -31.23
CA SER A 117 -30.10 -9.34 -31.92
C SER A 117 -30.01 -9.17 -33.44
N SER A 118 -29.89 -7.93 -33.95
CA SER A 118 -29.72 -7.67 -35.38
C SER A 118 -28.42 -8.25 -35.92
N LEU A 119 -27.30 -8.13 -35.19
CA LEU A 119 -26.03 -8.77 -35.55
C LEU A 119 -26.15 -10.30 -35.61
N ARG A 120 -26.89 -10.91 -34.66
CA ARG A 120 -27.16 -12.35 -34.66
C ARG A 120 -27.95 -12.79 -35.89
N VAL A 121 -28.93 -12.01 -36.34
CA VAL A 121 -29.69 -12.28 -37.57
C VAL A 121 -28.82 -12.15 -38.82
N MET A 122 -27.88 -11.20 -38.83
CA MET A 122 -26.87 -11.05 -39.90
C MET A 122 -25.80 -12.16 -39.93
N GLY A 123 -25.86 -13.13 -39.01
CA GLY A 123 -24.96 -14.29 -38.99
C GLY A 123 -23.78 -14.18 -38.02
N PHE A 124 -23.65 -13.07 -37.26
CA PHE A 124 -22.56 -12.95 -36.28
C PHE A 124 -22.71 -13.94 -35.13
N THR A 125 -21.58 -14.49 -34.69
CA THR A 125 -21.49 -15.38 -33.54
C THR A 125 -21.50 -14.59 -32.22
N LYS A 126 -21.93 -15.23 -31.12
CA LYS A 126 -21.86 -14.61 -29.78
C LYS A 126 -20.42 -14.22 -29.39
N ILE A 127 -19.43 -14.96 -29.89
CA ILE A 127 -17.99 -14.71 -29.66
C ILE A 127 -17.55 -13.44 -30.37
N GLU A 128 -18.00 -13.18 -31.60
CA GLU A 128 -17.67 -11.94 -32.32
C GLU A 128 -18.26 -10.71 -31.64
N ILE A 129 -19.51 -10.80 -31.19
CA ILE A 129 -20.17 -9.74 -30.41
C ILE A 129 -19.39 -9.50 -29.10
N PHE A 130 -18.99 -10.56 -28.40
CA PHE A 130 -18.18 -10.44 -27.19
C PHE A 130 -16.79 -9.83 -27.44
N LYS A 131 -16.12 -10.18 -28.54
CA LYS A 131 -14.85 -9.56 -28.93
C LYS A 131 -15.01 -8.05 -29.17
N MET A 132 -16.15 -7.60 -29.69
CA MET A 132 -16.44 -6.19 -29.86
C MET A 132 -16.55 -5.47 -28.50
N LEU A 133 -17.27 -6.08 -27.55
CA LEU A 133 -17.39 -5.57 -26.17
C LEU A 133 -16.04 -5.54 -25.44
N ILE A 134 -15.21 -6.57 -25.60
CA ILE A 134 -13.85 -6.57 -25.03
C ILE A 134 -13.06 -5.37 -25.57
N LYS A 135 -13.10 -5.09 -26.87
CA LYS A 135 -12.36 -3.97 -27.44
C LYS A 135 -12.78 -2.64 -26.84
N GLU A 136 -14.09 -2.43 -26.65
CA GLU A 136 -14.63 -1.23 -26.00
C GLU A 136 -14.11 -1.10 -24.55
N ASN A 137 -14.21 -2.18 -23.78
CA ASN A 137 -13.72 -2.24 -22.41
C ASN A 137 -12.19 -2.10 -22.30
N SER A 138 -11.44 -2.62 -23.28
CA SER A 138 -9.98 -2.52 -23.31
C SER A 138 -9.52 -1.08 -23.47
N VAL A 139 -10.21 -0.28 -24.29
CA VAL A 139 -9.90 1.16 -24.42
C VAL A 139 -10.11 1.88 -23.08
N MET A 140 -11.26 1.65 -22.43
CA MET A 140 -11.55 2.20 -21.10
C MET A 140 -10.52 1.76 -20.06
N SER A 141 -10.12 0.48 -20.08
CA SER A 141 -9.13 -0.08 -19.17
C SER A 141 -7.75 0.55 -19.35
N VAL A 142 -7.31 0.75 -20.59
CA VAL A 142 -6.03 1.40 -20.90
C VAL A 142 -6.01 2.84 -20.40
N ILE A 143 -7.09 3.60 -20.65
CA ILE A 143 -7.23 4.96 -20.14
C ILE A 143 -7.21 4.97 -18.61
N GLY A 144 -7.92 4.04 -17.98
CA GLY A 144 -7.94 3.88 -16.53
C GLY A 144 -6.57 3.57 -15.92
N ILE A 145 -5.76 2.71 -16.56
CA ILE A 145 -4.39 2.41 -16.12
C ILE A 145 -3.50 3.65 -16.30
N LEU A 146 -3.56 4.30 -17.46
CA LEU A 146 -2.73 5.47 -17.77
C LEU A 146 -3.04 6.66 -16.85
N ALA A 147 -4.30 6.87 -16.47
CA ALA A 147 -4.70 7.91 -15.52
C ALA A 147 -4.49 7.48 -14.06
N GLY A 148 -4.69 6.20 -13.75
CA GLY A 148 -4.59 5.66 -12.39
C GLY A 148 -3.18 5.68 -11.83
N ILE A 149 -2.15 5.40 -12.65
CA ILE A 149 -0.74 5.43 -12.22
C ILE A 149 -0.32 6.82 -11.71
N PRO A 150 -0.46 7.92 -12.46
CA PRO A 150 -0.06 9.25 -11.99
C PRO A 150 -0.90 9.70 -10.80
N LEU A 151 -2.21 9.45 -10.81
CA LEU A 151 -3.08 9.78 -9.67
C LEU A 151 -2.68 9.02 -8.40
N GLY A 152 -2.36 7.73 -8.54
CA GLY A 152 -1.87 6.92 -7.42
C GLY A 152 -0.54 7.44 -6.89
N LYS A 153 0.40 7.80 -7.77
CA LYS A 153 1.69 8.39 -7.36
C LYS A 153 1.49 9.71 -6.61
N LEU A 154 0.64 10.60 -7.12
CA LEU A 154 0.30 11.86 -6.46
C LEU A 154 -0.33 11.64 -5.08
N LEU A 155 -1.21 10.64 -4.95
CA LEU A 155 -1.80 10.29 -3.65
C LEU A 155 -0.77 9.78 -2.66
N VAL A 156 0.18 8.92 -3.08
CA VAL A 156 1.26 8.44 -2.20
C VAL A 156 2.14 9.60 -1.73
N GLU A 157 2.48 10.52 -2.63
CA GLU A 157 3.27 11.71 -2.30
C GLU A 157 2.51 12.63 -1.33
N TYR A 158 1.23 12.89 -1.60
CA TYR A 158 0.37 13.71 -0.75
C TYR A 158 0.21 13.13 0.66
N VAL A 159 0.01 11.82 0.77
CA VAL A 159 -0.01 11.12 2.06
C VAL A 159 1.34 11.25 2.75
N GLY A 160 2.46 11.05 2.04
CA GLY A 160 3.79 11.25 2.59
C GLY A 160 3.99 12.65 3.19
N LEU A 161 3.59 13.70 2.46
CA LEU A 161 3.65 15.08 2.94
C LEU A 161 2.79 15.33 4.18
N THR A 162 1.60 14.73 4.24
CA THR A 162 0.67 14.90 5.37
C THR A 162 1.14 14.18 6.64
N PHE A 163 1.83 13.06 6.48
CA PHE A 163 2.35 12.26 7.58
C PHE A 163 3.75 12.72 8.08
N ASN A 164 4.40 13.64 7.37
CA ASN A 164 5.61 14.27 7.85
C ASN A 164 5.29 15.12 9.09
N THR A 165 5.92 14.77 10.21
CA THR A 165 5.84 15.50 11.48
C THR A 165 7.26 15.79 11.96
N ASP A 166 7.40 16.64 12.99
CA ASP A 166 8.71 16.96 13.58
C ASP A 166 9.47 15.72 14.11
N ILE A 167 8.76 14.60 14.29
CA ILE A 167 9.30 13.35 14.88
C ILE A 167 9.43 12.24 13.82
N TYR A 168 8.73 12.33 12.68
CA TYR A 168 8.70 11.30 11.65
C TYR A 168 8.77 11.90 10.25
N THR A 169 9.72 11.45 9.44
CA THR A 169 9.78 11.81 8.02
C THR A 169 9.48 10.58 7.17
N PHE A 170 8.36 10.60 6.44
CA PHE A 170 7.95 9.54 5.54
C PHE A 170 8.18 9.93 4.08
N HIS A 171 9.20 9.35 3.46
CA HIS A 171 9.41 9.50 2.04
C HIS A 171 8.52 8.52 1.27
N GLY A 172 7.43 9.02 0.70
CA GLY A 172 6.50 8.29 -0.18
C GLY A 172 7.13 7.90 -1.52
N SER A 173 8.18 7.09 -1.51
CA SER A 173 8.85 6.67 -2.75
C SER A 173 8.13 5.49 -3.40
N VAL A 174 7.54 5.73 -4.56
CA VAL A 174 6.93 4.68 -5.39
C VAL A 174 7.99 4.09 -6.30
N SER A 175 8.42 2.85 -6.01
CA SER A 175 9.34 2.11 -6.87
C SER A 175 8.67 1.69 -8.18
N THR A 176 9.43 1.73 -9.29
CA THR A 176 9.00 1.24 -10.60
C THR A 176 8.50 -0.21 -10.54
N LYS A 177 9.10 -1.04 -9.68
CA LYS A 177 8.67 -2.43 -9.47
C LYS A 177 7.22 -2.53 -8.98
N ASN A 178 6.81 -1.64 -8.07
CA ASN A 178 5.47 -1.65 -7.49
C ASN A 178 4.42 -1.22 -8.52
N ILE A 179 4.78 -0.30 -9.43
CA ILE A 179 3.93 0.10 -10.55
C ILE A 179 3.68 -1.09 -11.48
N PHE A 180 4.72 -1.84 -11.83
CA PHE A 180 4.57 -3.04 -12.66
C PHE A 180 3.67 -4.10 -12.01
N ILE A 181 3.86 -4.35 -10.71
CA ILE A 181 3.00 -5.28 -9.95
C ILE A 181 1.54 -4.81 -9.98
N ALA A 182 1.29 -3.52 -9.76
CA ALA A 182 -0.05 -2.95 -9.80
C ALA A 182 -0.71 -3.14 -11.18
N ILE A 183 0.01 -2.85 -12.27
CA ILE A 183 -0.50 -3.04 -13.64
C ILE A 183 -0.86 -4.51 -13.89
N ILE A 184 0.01 -5.45 -13.50
CA ILE A 184 -0.25 -6.89 -13.67
C ILE A 184 -1.49 -7.31 -12.90
N LEU A 185 -1.63 -6.89 -11.64
CA LEU A 185 -2.80 -7.19 -10.82
C LEU A 185 -4.08 -6.61 -11.45
N THR A 186 -4.05 -5.36 -11.90
CA THR A 186 -5.18 -4.73 -12.60
C THR A 186 -5.60 -5.52 -13.84
N ILE A 187 -4.64 -5.96 -14.67
CA ILE A 187 -4.92 -6.78 -15.85
C ILE A 187 -5.56 -8.11 -15.46
N ILE A 188 -5.08 -8.77 -14.40
CA ILE A 188 -5.67 -10.02 -13.88
C ILE A 188 -7.14 -9.81 -13.48
N PHE A 189 -7.45 -8.74 -12.76
CA PHE A 189 -8.85 -8.43 -12.38
C PHE A 189 -9.73 -8.10 -13.59
N ILE A 190 -9.21 -7.36 -14.58
CA ILE A 190 -9.94 -7.06 -15.83
C ILE A 190 -10.26 -8.35 -16.59
N ILE A 191 -9.27 -9.22 -16.80
CA ILE A 191 -9.45 -10.50 -17.50
C ILE A 191 -10.46 -11.37 -16.75
N SER A 192 -10.38 -11.41 -15.43
CA SER A 192 -11.32 -12.17 -14.59
C SER A 192 -12.77 -11.66 -14.78
N ALA A 193 -12.98 -10.34 -14.80
CA ALA A 193 -14.29 -9.73 -15.02
C ALA A 193 -14.85 -10.03 -16.42
N GLN A 194 -13.99 -9.94 -17.43
CA GLN A 194 -14.36 -10.24 -18.81
C GLN A 194 -14.71 -11.72 -18.99
N LEU A 195 -13.97 -12.64 -18.37
CA LEU A 195 -14.26 -14.08 -18.41
C LEU A 195 -15.62 -14.40 -17.78
N MET A 196 -15.95 -13.78 -16.64
CA MET A 196 -17.27 -13.97 -16.03
C MET A 196 -18.40 -13.42 -16.92
N THR A 197 -18.16 -12.29 -17.57
CA THR A 197 -19.10 -11.72 -18.54
C THR A 197 -19.30 -12.64 -19.75
N TYR A 198 -18.22 -13.24 -20.27
CA TYR A 198 -18.27 -14.20 -21.38
C TYR A 198 -19.22 -15.37 -21.07
N VAL A 199 -19.08 -15.96 -19.88
CA VAL A 199 -19.94 -17.06 -19.42
C VAL A 199 -21.40 -16.62 -19.37
N LYS A 200 -21.67 -15.38 -18.94
CA LYS A 200 -23.03 -14.83 -18.89
C LYS A 200 -23.61 -14.62 -20.29
N ILE A 201 -22.87 -14.02 -21.22
CA ILE A 201 -23.32 -13.77 -22.61
C ILE A 201 -23.66 -15.06 -23.33
N ASN A 202 -22.88 -16.12 -23.14
CA ASN A 202 -23.13 -17.38 -23.83
C ASN A 202 -24.50 -17.98 -23.45
N ARG A 203 -25.00 -17.67 -22.24
CA ARG A 203 -26.32 -18.08 -21.74
C ARG A 203 -27.47 -17.14 -22.17
N LEU A 204 -27.19 -15.96 -22.70
CA LEU A 204 -28.23 -15.03 -23.16
C LEU A 204 -28.80 -15.48 -24.51
N ASP A 205 -30.13 -15.47 -24.62
CA ASP A 205 -30.84 -15.72 -25.89
C ASP A 205 -31.27 -14.40 -26.52
N PHE A 206 -30.38 -13.85 -27.35
CA PHE A 206 -30.63 -12.62 -28.11
C PHE A 206 -31.79 -12.76 -29.11
N MET A 207 -32.23 -13.97 -29.46
CA MET A 207 -33.33 -14.16 -30.43
C MET A 207 -34.71 -14.02 -29.79
N GLN A 208 -34.84 -14.23 -28.48
CA GLN A 208 -36.12 -14.07 -27.77
C GLN A 208 -36.54 -12.59 -27.68
N ALA A 209 -35.58 -11.67 -27.56
CA ALA A 209 -35.86 -10.23 -27.49
C ALA A 209 -36.55 -9.68 -28.74
N LEU A 210 -36.31 -10.28 -29.92
CA LEU A 210 -36.98 -9.90 -31.16
C LEU A 210 -38.44 -10.39 -31.21
N LYS A 211 -38.72 -11.57 -30.63
CA LYS A 211 -40.07 -12.16 -30.60
C LYS A 211 -41.03 -11.42 -29.67
N SER A 212 -40.55 -10.91 -28.53
CA SER A 212 -41.44 -10.25 -27.54
C SER A 212 -41.96 -8.87 -27.96
N ARG A 213 -41.57 -8.36 -29.13
CA ARG A 213 -42.05 -7.07 -29.67
C ARG A 213 -42.90 -7.23 -30.94
N ILE A 214 -42.82 -8.39 -31.58
CA ILE A 214 -43.65 -8.76 -32.74
C ILE A 214 -44.96 -9.44 -32.26
N THR A 215 -45.00 -9.88 -31.00
CA THR A 215 -46.20 -10.35 -30.30
C THR A 215 -46.69 -9.25 -29.36
#